data_AF-A0A847WDJ0-F1
#
_entry.id   AF-A0A847WDJ0-F1
#
_cell.length_a   1.000
_cell.length_b   1.000
_cell.length_c   1.000
_cell.angle_alpha   90.00
_cell.angle_beta   90.00
_cell.angle_gamma   90.00
#
_symmetry.space_group_name_H-M   'P 1'
#
loop_
_entity.id
_entity.type
_entity.pdbx_description
1 polymer ?
#
loop_
_entity_poly.entity_id
_entity_poly.type
_entity_poly.pdbx_seq_one_letter_code
_entity_poly.pdbx_strand_id
1 'polypeptide(L)'
;ECYILNTGEMMGKKIPKEVTLGSLELIIEKKADFKPFGNIANFEYLPVEGFEPDFNDAAYKDQLSKRMLDRVAFIEECAVVKEGFNKLPDEALTAMKEVAAQAAK
;
A
#
# COMPACT_ATOMS: atom_id res chain seq x y z
N GLU A 1 1.33 -12.62 -9.58
CA GLU A 1 0.60 -11.73 -8.66
C GLU A 1 1.48 -11.46 -7.44
N CYS A 2 1.41 -10.26 -6.87
CA CYS A 2 2.16 -9.87 -5.67
C CYS A 2 1.15 -9.31 -4.67
N TYR A 3 1.24 -9.75 -3.40
CA TYR A 3 0.29 -9.37 -2.36
C TYR A 3 1.02 -8.63 -1.23
N ILE A 4 0.40 -7.56 -0.75
CA ILE A 4 0.82 -6.84 0.45
C ILE A 4 -0.21 -7.13 1.54
N LEU A 5 0.24 -7.73 2.63
CA LEU A 5 -0.63 -8.09 3.75
C LEU A 5 -0.33 -7.16 4.93
N ASN A 6 -1.33 -6.39 5.37
CA ASN A 6 -1.25 -5.68 6.64
C ASN A 6 -1.70 -6.63 7.75
N THR A 7 -0.83 -6.89 8.72
CA THR A 7 -1.07 -7.83 9.83
C THR A 7 -0.98 -7.18 11.20
N GLY A 8 -0.66 -5.88 11.25
CA GLY A 8 -0.50 -5.15 12.50
C GLY A 8 -1.78 -4.41 12.88
N GLU A 9 -1.92 -3.20 12.33
CA GLU A 9 -2.98 -2.28 12.66
C GLU A 9 -3.38 -1.48 11.42
N MET A 10 -4.65 -1.12 11.34
CA MET A 10 -5.18 -0.19 10.36
C MET A 10 -5.98 0.89 11.08
N MET A 11 -5.52 2.13 10.99
CA MET A 11 -6.21 3.31 11.54
C MET A 11 -6.60 3.17 13.04
N GLY A 12 -5.72 2.67 13.90
CA GLY A 12 -6.05 2.45 15.32
C GLY A 12 -6.67 1.09 15.62
N LYS A 13 -7.10 0.34 14.60
CA LYS A 13 -7.77 -0.95 14.76
C LYS A 13 -6.78 -2.10 14.52
N LYS A 14 -6.52 -2.87 15.57
CA LYS A 14 -5.69 -4.08 15.48
C LYS A 14 -6.31 -5.08 14.52
N ILE A 15 -5.49 -5.67 13.66
CA ILE A 15 -5.91 -6.73 12.73
C ILE A 15 -5.78 -8.08 13.45
N PRO A 16 -6.88 -8.83 13.69
CA PRO A 16 -6.80 -10.17 14.25
C PRO A 16 -6.09 -11.13 13.29
N LYS A 17 -5.40 -12.14 13.82
CA LYS A 17 -4.71 -13.14 12.99
C LYS A 17 -5.68 -13.91 12.07
N GLU A 18 -6.92 -14.10 12.54
CA GLU A 18 -7.99 -14.79 11.83
C GLU A 18 -8.36 -14.06 10.54
N VAL A 19 -8.31 -12.72 10.56
CA VAL A 19 -8.55 -11.89 9.37
C VAL A 19 -7.46 -12.12 8.33
N THR A 20 -6.19 -12.10 8.74
CA THR A 20 -5.06 -12.35 7.83
C THR A 20 -5.11 -13.77 7.25
N LEU A 21 -5.38 -14.78 8.09
CA LEU A 21 -5.46 -16.17 7.66
C LEU A 21 -6.63 -16.40 6.71
N GLY A 22 -7.81 -15.83 6.98
CA GLY A 22 -8.97 -15.90 6.09
C GLY A 22 -8.69 -15.26 4.72
N SER A 23 -8.01 -14.12 4.68
CA SER A 23 -7.58 -13.50 3.42
C SER A 23 -6.62 -14.40 2.62
N LEU A 24 -5.68 -15.07 3.28
CA LEU A 24 -4.77 -16.02 2.64
C LEU A 24 -5.51 -17.23 2.07
N GLU A 25 -6.46 -17.79 2.81
CA GLU A 25 -7.30 -18.90 2.35
C GLU A 25 -8.09 -18.52 1.09
N LEU A 26 -8.74 -17.34 1.09
CA LEU A 26 -9.48 -16.85 -0.09
C LEU A 26 -8.58 -16.69 -1.32
N ILE A 27 -7.35 -16.19 -1.15
CA ILE A 27 -6.39 -16.03 -2.24
C ILE A 27 -5.96 -17.40 -2.79
N ILE A 28 -5.56 -18.33 -1.91
CA ILE A 28 -5.06 -19.66 -2.30
C ILE A 28 -6.17 -20.47 -2.97
N GLU A 29 -7.40 -20.37 -2.49
CA GLU A 29 -8.57 -21.04 -3.06
C GLU A 29 -9.12 -20.33 -4.31
N LYS A 30 -8.54 -19.20 -4.72
CA LYS A 30 -8.99 -18.36 -5.85
C LYS A 30 -10.44 -17.89 -5.70
N LYS A 31 -10.85 -17.60 -4.47
CA LYS A 31 -12.18 -17.08 -4.09
C LYS A 31 -12.15 -15.60 -3.68
N ALA A 32 -10.96 -14.99 -3.61
CA ALA A 32 -10.80 -13.59 -3.31
C ALA A 32 -11.39 -12.71 -4.43
N ASP A 33 -12.32 -11.82 -4.09
CA ASP A 33 -12.91 -10.84 -4.99
C ASP A 33 -12.30 -9.46 -4.69
N PHE A 34 -11.34 -9.08 -5.52
CA PHE A 34 -10.57 -7.85 -5.35
C PHE A 34 -11.31 -6.64 -5.94
N LYS A 35 -11.16 -5.48 -5.31
CA LYS A 35 -11.70 -4.20 -5.79
C LYS A 35 -10.59 -3.20 -6.05
N PRO A 36 -10.75 -2.28 -7.01
CA PRO A 36 -9.78 -1.21 -7.25
C PRO A 36 -9.43 -0.43 -5.97
N PHE A 37 -8.14 -0.17 -5.74
CA PHE A 37 -7.67 0.59 -4.59
C PHE A 37 -7.62 2.09 -4.93
N GLY A 38 -8.78 2.73 -4.81
CA GLY A 38 -8.94 4.15 -5.12
C GLY A 38 -8.55 4.44 -6.58
N ASN A 39 -7.74 5.48 -6.78
CA ASN A 39 -7.29 5.94 -8.10
C ASN A 39 -5.93 5.36 -8.53
N ILE A 40 -5.37 4.41 -7.76
CA ILE A 40 -4.03 3.86 -8.03
C ILE A 40 -4.16 2.70 -9.02
N ALA A 41 -3.58 2.87 -10.20
CA ALA A 41 -3.59 1.88 -11.25
C ALA A 41 -2.84 0.61 -10.83
N ASN A 42 -3.37 -0.54 -11.26
CA ASN A 42 -2.82 -1.88 -10.96
C ASN A 42 -2.77 -2.23 -9.46
N PHE A 43 -3.43 -1.46 -8.60
CA PHE A 43 -3.61 -1.77 -7.19
C PHE A 43 -5.07 -2.13 -6.94
N GLU A 44 -5.25 -3.23 -6.23
CA GLU A 44 -6.55 -3.69 -5.76
C GLU A 44 -6.44 -4.05 -4.28
N TYR A 45 -7.57 -4.08 -3.59
CA TYR A 45 -7.66 -4.57 -2.22
C TYR A 45 -8.74 -5.63 -2.11
N LEU A 46 -8.52 -6.56 -1.19
CA LEU A 46 -9.56 -7.48 -0.75
C LEU A 46 -10.43 -6.77 0.29
N PRO A 47 -11.74 -6.58 0.05
CA PRO A 47 -12.63 -6.05 1.06
C PRO A 47 -12.70 -7.01 2.24
N VAL A 48 -12.36 -6.48 3.42
CA VAL A 48 -12.43 -7.21 4.69
C VAL A 48 -13.32 -6.39 5.61
N GLU A 49 -14.35 -7.03 6.16
CA GLU A 49 -15.35 -6.36 6.98
C GLU A 49 -14.72 -5.61 8.17
N GLY A 50 -14.97 -4.30 8.20
CA GLY A 50 -14.47 -3.39 9.23
C GLY A 50 -12.99 -3.01 9.08
N PHE A 51 -12.36 -3.33 7.95
CA PHE A 51 -11.00 -2.92 7.58
C PHE A 51 -10.94 -2.35 6.16
N GLU A 52 -12.06 -1.86 5.66
CA GLU A 52 -12.13 -1.24 4.34
C GLU A 52 -11.44 0.14 4.36
N PRO A 53 -10.62 0.45 3.34
CA PRO A 53 -10.11 1.79 3.14
C PRO A 53 -11.27 2.73 2.73
N ASP A 54 -11.39 3.87 3.41
CA ASP A 54 -12.39 4.88 3.07
C ASP A 54 -11.79 5.95 2.15
N PHE A 55 -12.00 5.79 0.84
CA PHE A 55 -11.54 6.77 -0.16
C PHE A 55 -12.40 8.05 -0.22
N ASN A 56 -13.49 8.14 0.54
CA ASN A 56 -14.27 9.36 0.68
C ASN A 56 -13.80 10.21 1.87
N ASP A 57 -13.12 9.60 2.85
CA ASP A 57 -12.52 10.30 3.97
C ASP A 57 -11.31 11.13 3.52
N ALA A 58 -11.40 12.45 3.72
CA ALA A 58 -10.34 13.40 3.38
C ALA A 58 -9.06 13.19 4.21
N ALA A 59 -9.17 12.82 5.50
CA ALA A 59 -8.04 12.56 6.36
C ALA A 59 -7.30 11.28 5.93
N TYR A 60 -8.06 10.23 5.57
CA TYR A 60 -7.46 9.00 5.03
C TYR A 60 -6.71 9.26 3.72
N LYS A 61 -7.31 10.00 2.78
CA LYS A 61 -6.67 10.36 1.50
C LYS A 61 -5.40 11.19 1.70
N ASP A 62 -5.46 12.21 2.55
CA ASP A 62 -4.29 13.03 2.89
C ASP A 62 -3.17 12.18 3.51
N GLN A 63 -3.52 11.29 4.44
CA GLN A 63 -2.56 10.36 5.03
C GLN A 63 -1.96 9.41 3.99
N LEU A 64 -2.78 8.83 3.11
CA LEU A 64 -2.33 7.93 2.05
C LEU A 64 -1.33 8.63 1.14
N SER A 65 -1.67 9.83 0.66
CA SER A 65 -0.80 10.65 -0.20
C SER A 65 0.53 10.96 0.49
N LYS A 66 0.50 11.46 1.73
CA LYS A 66 1.69 11.75 2.53
C LYS A 66 2.58 10.51 2.68
N ARG A 67 2.00 9.35 3.01
CA ARG A 67 2.77 8.11 3.16
C ARG A 67 3.42 7.65 1.85
N MET A 68 2.85 7.94 0.68
CA MET A 68 3.50 7.62 -0.60
C MET A 68 4.65 8.59 -0.90
N LEU A 69 4.47 9.88 -0.61
CA LEU A 69 5.53 10.87 -0.73
C LEU A 69 6.71 10.60 0.22
N ASP A 70 6.44 10.20 1.47
CA ASP A 70 7.47 9.78 2.43
C ASP A 70 8.33 8.64 1.87
N ARG A 71 7.71 7.67 1.16
CA ARG A 71 8.44 6.56 0.52
C ARG A 71 9.28 7.02 -0.67
N VAL A 72 8.78 7.95 -1.47
CA VAL A 72 9.58 8.55 -2.56
C VAL A 72 10.83 9.21 -1.99
N ALA A 73 10.67 10.05 -0.96
CA ALA A 73 11.77 10.73 -0.30
C ALA A 73 12.79 9.73 0.30
N PHE A 74 12.31 8.66 0.94
CA PHE A 74 13.18 7.61 1.47
C PHE A 74 14.01 6.91 0.39
N ILE A 75 13.40 6.61 -0.77
CA ILE A 75 14.12 5.98 -1.89
C ILE A 75 15.19 6.93 -2.47
N GLU A 76 14.88 8.23 -2.56
CA GLU A 76 15.85 9.24 -2.99
C GLU A 76 17.01 9.36 -2.01
N GLU A 77 16.73 9.31 -0.70
CA GLU A 77 17.75 9.34 0.36
C GLU A 77 18.68 8.12 0.28
N CYS A 78 18.14 6.92 0.00
CA CYS A 78 18.94 5.70 -0.18
C CYS A 78 20.01 5.81 -1.27
N ALA A 79 19.84 6.68 -2.27
CA ALA A 79 20.82 6.91 -3.32
C ALA A 79 22.02 7.77 -2.89
N VAL A 80 21.91 8.47 -1.76
CA VAL A 80 22.93 9.43 -1.28
C VAL A 80 23.56 8.97 0.02
N VAL A 81 22.75 8.48 0.97
CA VAL A 81 23.22 8.03 2.28
C VAL A 81 24.14 6.81 2.15
N LYS A 82 25.17 6.74 3.00
CA LYS A 82 26.22 5.71 2.95
C LYS A 82 26.85 5.58 1.56
N GLU A 83 27.07 6.73 0.90
CA GLU A 83 27.67 6.80 -0.43
C GLU A 83 26.88 5.99 -1.49
N GLY A 84 25.56 5.90 -1.32
CA GLY A 84 24.68 5.19 -2.25
C GLY A 84 24.71 3.67 -2.12
N PHE A 85 25.25 3.11 -1.02
CA PHE A 85 25.27 1.66 -0.80
C PHE A 85 23.87 1.02 -0.86
N ASN A 86 22.84 1.75 -0.43
CA ASN A 86 21.45 1.30 -0.44
C ASN A 86 20.68 1.73 -1.69
N LYS A 87 21.35 2.27 -2.72
CA LYS A 87 20.68 2.76 -3.93
C LYS A 87 19.83 1.64 -4.54
N LEU A 88 18.54 1.92 -4.70
CA LEU A 88 17.64 1.04 -5.43
C LEU A 88 17.75 1.29 -6.95
N PRO A 89 17.34 0.32 -7.77
CA PRO A 89 17.20 0.54 -9.21
C PRO A 89 16.31 1.76 -9.54
N ASP A 90 16.62 2.48 -10.61
CA ASP A 90 15.95 3.75 -10.96
C ASP A 90 14.44 3.55 -11.25
N GLU A 91 14.06 2.35 -11.71
CA GLU A 91 12.66 1.98 -11.92
C GLU A 91 11.84 1.96 -10.62
N ALA A 92 12.46 1.68 -9.47
CA ALA A 92 11.75 1.66 -8.18
C ALA A 92 11.29 3.08 -7.79
N LEU A 93 12.16 4.08 -7.98
CA LEU A 93 11.81 5.47 -7.74
C LEU A 93 10.74 5.96 -8.72
N THR A 94 10.86 5.56 -9.98
CA THR A 94 9.90 5.91 -11.04
C THR A 94 8.50 5.36 -10.71
N ALA A 95 8.40 4.07 -10.41
CA ALA A 95 7.16 3.42 -10.04
C ALA A 95 6.53 4.04 -8.78
N MET A 96 7.34 4.35 -7.75
CA MET A 96 6.81 4.98 -6.53
C MET A 96 6.34 6.42 -6.74
N LYS A 97 6.96 7.19 -7.64
CA LYS A 97 6.49 8.52 -8.02
C LYS A 97 5.14 8.46 -8.75
N GLU A 98 4.95 7.47 -9.63
CA GLU A 98 3.66 7.25 -10.30
C GLU A 98 2.55 6.91 -9.30
N VAL A 99 2.82 6.01 -8.35
CA VAL A 99 1.88 5.66 -7.27
C VAL A 99 1.54 6.89 -6.42
N ALA A 100 2.54 7.69 -6.03
CA ALA A 100 2.32 8.90 -5.24
C ALA A 100 1.46 9.95 -5.97
N ALA A 101 1.70 10.14 -7.27
CA ALA A 101 0.93 11.06 -8.10
C ALA A 101 -0.54 10.62 -8.27
N GLN A 102 -0.80 9.31 -8.28
CA GLN A 102 -2.16 8.76 -8.34
C GLN A 102 -2.87 8.83 -7.00
N ALA A 103 -2.15 8.60 -5.89
CA ALA A 103 -2.69 8.70 -4.53
C ALA A 103 -3.08 10.13 -4.12
N ALA A 104 -2.53 11.15 -4.77
CA ALA A 104 -2.84 12.56 -4.50
C ALA A 104 -4.11 13.08 -5.19
N LYS A 105 -4.77 12.27 -6.04
CA LYS A 105 -5.98 12.62 -6.78
C LYS A 105 -7.22 12.11 -6.04
#